data_AF-A0A9P6W8G2-F1
#
_entry.id   AF-A0A9P6W8G2-F1
#
_cell.length_a   1.000
_cell.length_b   1.000
_cell.length_c   1.000
_cell.angle_alpha   90.00
_cell.angle_beta   90.00
_cell.angle_gamma   90.00
#
_symmetry.space_group_name_H-M   'P 1'
#
loop_
_entity.id
_entity.type
_entity.pdbx_description
1 polymer ?
#
loop_
_entity_poly.entity_id
_entity_poly.type
_entity_poly.pdbx_seq_one_letter_code
_entity_poly.pdbx_strand_id
1 'polypeptide(L)'
;MLISTIMSQLIQSYCIDSRTFKCILAILNILDYETLLRERYINHRCGYPLCSKIITNNSCTNNLSYYCDDYHFDCSQFVLTQMGQYPRCNVEQWKRLLTQGEDNPARLILFDELLQDKVVERDIDSLTTDMNIFRLM
;
A
#
# COMPACT_ATOMS: atom_id res chain seq x y z
N MET A 1 -11.50 -1.27 19.51
CA MET A 1 -12.70 -1.09 18.66
C MET A 1 -12.39 -0.43 17.33
N LEU A 2 -11.76 0.75 17.26
CA LEU A 2 -11.48 1.40 15.97
C LEU A 2 -10.54 0.60 15.06
N ILE A 3 -9.36 0.22 15.57
CA ILE A 3 -8.35 -0.51 14.78
C ILE A 3 -8.90 -1.84 14.27
N SER A 4 -9.61 -2.61 15.11
CA SER A 4 -10.24 -3.87 14.69
C SER A 4 -11.25 -3.69 13.56
N THR A 5 -12.03 -2.61 13.54
CA THR A 5 -12.96 -2.32 12.44
C THR A 5 -12.23 -2.00 11.14
N ILE A 6 -11.17 -1.18 11.21
CA ILE A 6 -10.33 -0.86 10.06
C ILE A 6 -9.69 -2.13 9.50
N MET A 7 -9.16 -2.99 10.38
CA MET A 7 -8.59 -4.27 10.01
C MET A 7 -9.61 -5.16 9.29
N SER A 8 -10.80 -5.37 9.87
CA SER A 8 -11.87 -6.15 9.24
C SER A 8 -12.25 -5.63 7.86
N GLN A 9 -12.30 -4.30 7.68
CA GLN A 9 -12.59 -3.70 6.39
C GLN A 9 -11.46 -3.94 5.39
N LEU A 10 -10.21 -3.71 5.78
CA LEU A 10 -9.05 -3.87 4.90
C LEU A 10 -8.74 -5.33 4.57
N ILE A 11 -9.16 -6.30 5.40
CA ILE A 11 -9.05 -7.72 5.05
C ILE A 11 -9.83 -8.03 3.77
N GLN A 12 -11.00 -7.40 3.59
CA GLN A 12 -11.92 -7.67 2.48
C GLN A 12 -11.86 -6.63 1.33
N SER A 13 -11.15 -5.51 1.52
CA SER A 13 -11.11 -4.39 0.57
C SER A 13 -9.68 -4.03 0.18
N TYR A 14 -9.43 -2.80 -0.24
CA TYR A 14 -8.11 -2.24 -0.54
C TYR A 14 -8.18 -0.72 -0.35
N CYS A 15 -7.02 -0.10 -0.13
CA CYS A 15 -6.91 1.35 -0.10
C CYS A 15 -7.04 1.89 -1.53
N ILE A 16 -7.86 2.92 -1.71
CA ILE A 16 -8.11 3.51 -3.04
C ILE A 16 -6.89 4.29 -3.57
N ASP A 17 -6.08 4.84 -2.66
CA ASP A 17 -4.90 5.64 -2.99
C ASP A 17 -3.84 5.59 -1.88
N SER A 18 -2.63 6.03 -2.23
CA SER A 18 -1.45 6.08 -1.36
C SER A 18 -1.70 6.92 -0.10
N ARG A 19 -2.50 7.98 -0.19
CA ARG A 19 -2.82 8.85 0.94
C ARG A 19 -3.69 8.13 1.97
N THR A 20 -4.73 7.43 1.53
CA THR A 20 -5.60 6.59 2.36
C THR A 20 -4.78 5.51 3.05
N PHE A 21 -3.86 4.88 2.31
CA PHE A 21 -2.99 3.87 2.87
C PHE A 21 -2.06 4.45 3.96
N LYS A 22 -1.41 5.60 3.71
CA LYS A 22 -0.62 6.31 4.71
C LYS A 22 -1.45 6.73 5.92
N CYS A 23 -2.71 7.16 5.75
CA CYS A 23 -3.59 7.46 6.88
C CYS A 23 -3.79 6.24 7.78
N ILE A 24 -3.93 5.05 7.20
CA ILE A 24 -4.06 3.80 7.95
C ILE A 24 -2.74 3.46 8.64
N LEU A 25 -1.61 3.54 7.94
CA LEU A 25 -0.30 3.24 8.53
C LEU A 25 0.03 4.15 9.72
N ALA A 26 -0.51 5.37 9.77
CA ALA A 26 -0.30 6.31 10.87
C ALA A 26 -0.84 5.81 12.23
N ILE A 27 -1.82 4.89 12.25
CA ILE A 27 -2.43 4.38 13.49
C ILE A 27 -2.04 2.92 13.80
N LEU A 28 -1.64 2.13 12.80
CA LEU A 28 -1.25 0.75 12.98
C LEU A 28 0.15 0.62 13.61
N ASN A 29 0.37 -0.42 14.41
CA ASN A 29 1.73 -0.89 14.71
C ASN A 29 2.19 -1.99 13.74
N ILE A 30 3.46 -2.37 13.85
CA ILE A 30 4.08 -3.41 13.03
C ILE A 30 3.29 -4.72 13.11
N LEU A 31 2.92 -5.18 14.31
CA LEU A 31 2.16 -6.43 14.49
C LEU A 31 0.75 -6.34 13.90
N ASP A 32 0.10 -5.18 14.02
CA ASP A 32 -1.21 -4.96 13.37
C ASP A 32 -1.06 -5.09 11.85
N TYR A 33 -0.04 -4.46 11.28
CA TYR A 33 0.21 -4.51 9.83
C TYR A 33 0.56 -5.93 9.37
N GLU A 34 1.47 -6.63 10.04
CA GLU A 34 1.81 -8.03 9.73
C GLU A 34 0.59 -8.97 9.81
N THR A 35 -0.28 -8.74 10.81
CA THR A 35 -1.55 -9.45 10.93
C THR A 35 -2.46 -9.14 9.74
N LEU A 36 -2.54 -7.88 9.30
CA LEU A 36 -3.34 -7.49 8.14
C LEU A 36 -2.88 -8.22 6.87
N LEU A 37 -1.57 -8.25 6.62
CA LEU A 37 -0.99 -8.91 5.45
C LEU A 37 -1.37 -10.39 5.40
N ARG A 38 -1.26 -11.08 6.54
CA ARG A 38 -1.62 -12.50 6.69
C ARG A 38 -3.12 -12.75 6.51
N GLU A 39 -3.96 -11.95 7.17
CA GLU A 39 -5.42 -12.12 7.12
C GLU A 39 -5.96 -11.82 5.71
N ARG A 40 -5.40 -10.85 4.99
CA ARG A 40 -5.72 -10.60 3.58
C ARG A 40 -5.40 -11.82 2.71
N TYR A 41 -4.24 -12.45 2.92
CA TYR A 41 -3.87 -13.66 2.21
C TYR A 41 -4.83 -14.84 2.50
N ILE A 42 -5.20 -15.05 3.77
CA ILE A 42 -6.20 -16.05 4.16
C ILE A 42 -7.54 -15.81 3.45
N ASN A 43 -7.87 -14.54 3.19
CA ASN A 43 -9.06 -14.13 2.46
C ASN A 43 -8.82 -13.99 0.95
N HIS A 44 -7.82 -14.68 0.40
CA HIS A 44 -7.52 -14.76 -1.02
C HIS A 44 -7.25 -13.39 -1.67
N ARG A 45 -6.67 -12.43 -0.93
CA ARG A 45 -6.25 -11.13 -1.48
C ARG A 45 -4.74 -10.96 -1.36
N CYS A 46 -4.16 -10.16 -2.25
CA CYS A 46 -2.79 -9.72 -2.09
C CYS A 46 -2.60 -9.01 -0.75
N GLY A 47 -1.56 -9.39 -0.01
CA GLY A 47 -1.22 -8.84 1.30
C GLY A 47 -1.06 -7.33 1.24
N TYR A 48 -0.48 -6.77 0.18
CA TYR A 48 -0.27 -5.34 0.05
C TYR A 48 -1.62 -4.57 -0.01
N PRO A 49 -1.93 -3.67 0.93
CA PRO A 49 -3.28 -3.09 1.05
C PRO A 49 -3.72 -2.16 -0.08
N LEU A 50 -2.81 -1.67 -0.92
CA LEU A 50 -3.15 -0.92 -2.14
C LEU A 50 -3.54 -1.84 -3.31
N CYS A 51 -3.24 -3.14 -3.22
CA CYS A 51 -3.52 -4.08 -4.29
C CYS A 51 -4.97 -4.60 -4.20
N SER A 52 -5.68 -4.52 -5.33
CA SER A 52 -7.05 -5.02 -5.48
C SER A 52 -7.11 -6.49 -5.93
N LYS A 53 -5.98 -7.08 -6.38
CA LYS A 53 -5.91 -8.43 -6.94
C LYS A 53 -6.29 -9.51 -5.92
N ILE A 54 -7.08 -10.47 -6.38
CA ILE A 54 -7.42 -11.71 -5.67
C ILE A 54 -6.36 -12.75 -6.02
N ILE A 55 -5.82 -13.42 -5.00
CA ILE A 55 -4.86 -14.51 -5.16
C ILE A 55 -5.63 -15.83 -5.15
N THR A 56 -5.60 -16.55 -6.26
CA THR A 56 -6.04 -17.94 -6.31
C THR A 56 -4.82 -18.85 -6.14
N ASN A 57 -5.00 -19.99 -5.47
CA ASN A 57 -3.91 -20.92 -5.13
C ASN A 57 -3.10 -21.44 -6.34
N ASN A 58 -3.57 -21.23 -7.57
CA ASN A 58 -2.88 -21.65 -8.79
C ASN A 58 -1.94 -20.58 -9.40
N SER A 59 -1.99 -19.34 -8.92
CA SER A 59 -1.25 -18.21 -9.52
C SER A 59 0.04 -17.83 -8.79
N CYS A 60 0.27 -18.36 -7.58
CA CYS A 60 1.50 -18.09 -6.82
C CYS A 60 2.48 -19.24 -7.02
N THR A 61 3.56 -19.01 -7.77
CA THR A 61 4.66 -19.96 -7.94
C THR A 61 5.38 -20.28 -6.63
N ASN A 62 5.18 -19.47 -5.58
CA ASN A 62 5.63 -19.71 -4.23
C ASN A 62 4.45 -19.70 -3.26
N ASN A 63 4.09 -20.89 -2.73
CA ASN A 63 3.09 -21.12 -1.67
C ASN A 63 3.39 -20.40 -0.33
N LEU A 64 4.46 -19.62 -0.27
CA LEU A 64 4.92 -18.84 0.89
C LEU A 64 4.75 -17.32 0.69
N SER A 65 4.33 -16.85 -0.48
CA SER A 65 4.19 -15.42 -0.75
C SER A 65 2.76 -14.96 -0.47
N TYR A 66 2.58 -14.04 0.49
CA TYR A 66 1.29 -13.38 0.75
C TYR A 66 0.82 -12.47 -0.40
N TYR A 67 1.54 -12.43 -1.52
CA TYR A 67 1.48 -11.38 -2.52
C TYR A 67 1.26 -11.95 -3.91
N CYS A 68 0.72 -11.13 -4.82
CA CYS A 68 0.44 -11.56 -6.18
C CYS A 68 1.67 -11.50 -7.10
N ASP A 69 2.72 -10.80 -6.68
CA ASP A 69 3.98 -10.62 -7.38
C ASP A 69 5.06 -10.17 -6.39
N ASP A 70 6.33 -10.28 -6.78
CA ASP A 70 7.49 -9.89 -5.97
C ASP A 70 7.51 -8.36 -5.72
N TYR A 71 6.96 -7.57 -6.65
CA TYR A 71 6.86 -6.13 -6.50
C TYR A 71 6.02 -5.72 -5.29
N HIS A 72 4.84 -6.32 -5.10
CA HIS A 72 4.01 -6.05 -3.93
C HIS A 72 4.57 -6.65 -2.64
N PHE A 73 5.38 -7.71 -2.73
CA PHE A 73 6.19 -8.17 -1.61
C PHE A 73 7.17 -7.07 -1.19
N ASP A 74 7.95 -6.53 -2.12
CA ASP A 74 8.93 -5.46 -1.86
C ASP A 74 8.28 -4.19 -1.33
N CYS A 75 7.14 -3.77 -1.90
CA CYS A 75 6.36 -2.63 -1.40
C CYS A 75 5.96 -2.81 0.07
N SER A 76 5.56 -4.03 0.45
CA SER A 76 5.14 -4.34 1.81
C SER A 76 6.33 -4.41 2.77
N GLN A 77 7.45 -4.99 2.34
CA GLN A 77 8.70 -4.99 3.11
C GLN A 77 9.22 -3.57 3.34
N PHE A 78 9.18 -2.73 2.32
CA PHE A 78 9.62 -1.34 2.41
C PHE A 78 8.83 -0.55 3.46
N VAL A 79 7.51 -0.76 3.54
CA VAL A 79 6.69 -0.19 4.62
C VAL A 79 7.15 -0.70 5.98
N LEU A 80 7.31 -2.01 6.14
CA LEU A 80 7.73 -2.63 7.42
C LEU A 80 9.06 -2.07 7.93
N THR A 81 10.03 -1.82 7.06
CA THR A 81 11.34 -1.25 7.46
C THR A 81 11.24 0.17 8.06
N GLN A 82 10.19 0.91 7.72
CA GLN A 82 9.97 2.27 8.16
C GLN A 82 8.99 2.37 9.33
N MET A 83 8.13 1.35 9.52
CA MET A 83 7.22 1.32 10.67
C MET A 83 7.99 1.29 11.99
N GLY A 84 7.51 2.06 12.98
CA GLY A 84 8.16 2.20 14.27
C GLY A 84 9.27 3.28 14.31
N GLN A 85 9.67 3.84 13.17
CA GLN A 85 10.59 4.99 13.14
C GLN A 85 9.92 6.28 13.64
N TYR A 86 8.60 6.39 13.46
CA TYR A 86 7.81 7.54 13.91
C TYR A 86 6.74 7.13 14.95
N PRO A 87 6.43 8.01 15.93
CA PRO A 87 5.35 7.77 16.86
C PRO A 87 4.01 7.61 16.15
N ARG A 88 3.25 6.60 16.56
CA ARG A 88 1.87 6.40 16.07
C ARG A 88 0.98 7.58 16.45
N CYS A 89 0.06 7.91 15.56
CA CYS A 89 -0.99 8.88 15.83
C CYS A 89 -2.01 8.28 16.81
N ASN A 90 -2.44 9.10 17.77
CA ASN A 90 -3.66 8.78 18.52
C ASN A 90 -4.91 9.02 17.65
N VAL A 91 -6.07 8.57 18.13
CA VAL A 91 -7.33 8.67 17.37
C VAL A 91 -7.71 10.11 17.00
N GLU A 92 -7.46 11.07 17.89
CA GLU A 92 -7.79 12.48 17.63
C GLU A 92 -6.85 13.11 16.59
N GLN A 93 -5.56 12.76 16.61
CA GLN A 93 -4.61 13.13 15.57
C GLN A 93 -5.00 12.50 14.24
N TRP A 94 -5.35 11.21 14.24
CA TRP A 94 -5.77 10.50 13.04
C TRP A 94 -7.01 11.13 12.39
N LYS A 95 -8.03 11.51 13.18
CA LYS A 95 -9.20 12.25 12.68
C LYS A 95 -8.82 13.57 12.00
N ARG A 96 -7.81 14.29 12.50
CA ARG A 96 -7.32 15.53 11.85
C ARG A 96 -6.62 15.25 10.53
N LEU A 97 -5.84 14.18 10.43
CA LEU A 97 -5.17 13.79 9.18
C LEU A 97 -6.18 13.51 8.05
N LEU A 98 -7.34 12.95 8.39
CA LEU A 98 -8.43 12.73 7.45
C LEU A 98 -9.07 14.03 6.95
N THR A 99 -9.12 15.08 7.77
CA THR A 99 -9.82 16.33 7.44
C THR A 99 -8.90 17.43 6.90
N GLN A 100 -7.64 17.47 7.31
CA GLN A 100 -6.74 18.61 7.06
C GLN A 100 -5.89 18.51 5.80
N GLY A 101 -6.04 17.47 4.99
CA GLY A 101 -5.32 17.43 3.72
C GLY A 101 -3.85 17.04 3.83
N GLU A 102 -3.37 16.48 4.96
CA GLU A 102 -1.95 16.15 5.15
C GLU A 102 -1.43 15.23 4.04
N ASP A 103 -0.34 15.63 3.38
CA ASP A 103 0.26 14.90 2.25
C ASP A 103 0.95 13.60 2.70
N ASN A 104 1.53 13.58 3.91
CA ASN A 104 2.20 12.39 4.44
C ASN A 104 1.79 12.07 5.89
N PRO A 105 0.57 11.53 6.09
CA PRO A 105 -0.01 11.33 7.41
C PRO A 105 0.76 10.31 8.28
N ALA A 106 1.43 9.32 7.68
CA ALA A 106 2.27 8.36 8.40
C ALA A 106 3.73 8.79 8.51
N ARG A 107 4.15 9.84 7.81
CA ARG A 107 5.56 10.22 7.64
C ARG A 107 6.41 9.08 7.04
N LEU A 108 5.81 8.33 6.11
CA LEU A 108 6.44 7.21 5.42
C LEU A 108 6.52 7.52 3.93
N ILE A 109 7.52 6.95 3.27
CA ILE A 109 7.63 6.96 1.81
C ILE A 109 7.19 5.59 1.33
N LEU A 110 6.33 5.53 0.30
CA LEU A 110 5.99 4.25 -0.32
C LEU A 110 7.02 3.89 -1.38
N PHE A 111 7.15 2.60 -1.67
CA PHE A 111 8.19 2.14 -2.58
C PHE A 111 7.98 2.63 -4.02
N ASP A 112 6.71 2.69 -4.47
CA ASP A 112 6.31 3.26 -5.74
C ASP A 112 6.64 4.75 -5.85
N GLU A 113 6.47 5.52 -4.77
CA GLU A 113 6.86 6.94 -4.73
C GLU A 113 8.38 7.09 -4.90
N LEU A 114 9.17 6.25 -4.22
CA LEU A 114 10.63 6.24 -4.37
C LEU A 114 11.07 5.89 -5.80
N LEU A 115 10.34 5.00 -6.47
CA LEU A 115 10.63 4.64 -7.86
C LEU A 115 10.27 5.78 -8.81
N GLN A 116 9.13 6.46 -8.59
CA GLN A 116 8.70 7.63 -9.36
C GLN A 116 9.73 8.76 -9.28
N ASP A 117 10.31 9.02 -8.11
CA ASP A 117 11.35 10.03 -7.93
C ASP A 117 12.65 9.73 -8.71
N LYS A 118 12.87 8.47 -9.09
CA LYS A 118 14.05 8.02 -9.84
C LYS A 118 13.79 7.88 -11.34
N VAL A 119 12.56 8.10 -11.79
CA VAL A 119 12.22 8.10 -13.22
C VAL A 119 13.01 9.20 -13.91
N VAL A 120 13.81 8.83 -14.91
CA VAL A 120 14.59 9.78 -15.69
C VAL A 120 13.75 10.34 -16.83
N GLU A 121 14.10 11.53 -17.33
CA GLU A 121 13.37 12.21 -18.43
C GLU A 121 13.10 11.28 -19.64
N ARG A 122 14.04 10.38 -19.96
CA ARG A 122 13.88 9.40 -21.05
C ARG A 122 12.70 8.44 -20.87
N ASP A 123 12.40 8.06 -19.64
CA ASP A 123 11.25 7.18 -19.35
C ASP A 123 9.93 7.94 -19.56
N ILE A 124 9.90 9.23 -19.20
CA ILE A 124 8.75 10.12 -19.41
C ILE A 124 8.52 10.37 -20.90
N ASP A 125 9.59 10.59 -21.66
CA ASP A 125 9.52 10.77 -23.11
C ASP A 125 8.98 9.52 -23.82
N SER A 126 9.39 8.32 -23.37
CA SER A 126 8.86 7.05 -23.87
C SER A 126 7.36 6.93 -23.59
N LEU A 127 6.91 7.23 -22.36
CA LEU A 127 5.49 7.18 -21.99
C LEU A 127 4.65 8.18 -22.80
N THR A 128 5.18 9.37 -23.03
CA THR A 128 4.49 10.41 -23.83
C THR A 128 4.36 9.97 -25.29
N THR A 129 5.39 9.32 -25.83
CA THR A 129 5.39 8.78 -27.19
C THR A 129 4.33 7.68 -27.33
N ASP A 130 4.29 6.73 -26.40
CA ASP A 130 3.30 5.65 -26.40
C ASP A 130 1.87 6.20 -26.30
N MET A 131 1.63 7.18 -25.42
CA MET A 131 0.32 7.83 -25.29
C MET A 131 -0.11 8.56 -26.57
N ASN A 132 0.82 9.18 -27.29
CA ASN A 132 0.53 9.86 -28.56
C ASN A 132 0.18 8.86 -29.66
N ILE A 133 0.80 7.68 -29.67
CA ILE A 133 0.45 6.60 -30.60
C ILE A 133 -1.00 6.13 -30.36
N PHE A 134 -1.41 5.95 -29.10
CA PHE A 134 -2.78 5.57 -28.76
C PHE A 134 -3.84 6.64 -29.10
N ARG A 135 -3.48 7.93 -29.12
CA ARG A 135 -4.40 9.01 -29.50
C ARG A 135 -4.59 9.18 -31.01
N LEU A 136 -3.72 8.57 -31.81
CA LEU A 136 -3.74 8.65 -33.27
C LEU A 136 -4.41 7.43 -33.92
N MET A 137 -4.85 6.45 -33.12
CA MET A 137 -5.73 5.34 -33.51
C MET A 137 -7.18 5.62 -33.12
#